data_AF-A0A662PJ08-F1
#
_entry.id   AF-A0A662PJ08-F1
#
_cell.length_a   1.000
_cell.length_b   1.000
_cell.length_c   1.000
_cell.angle_alpha   90.00
_cell.angle_beta   90.00
_cell.angle_gamma   90.00
#
_symmetry.space_group_name_H-M   'P 1'
#
loop_
_entity.id
_entity.type
_entity.pdbx_description
1 polymer ?
#
loop_
_entity_poly.entity_id
_entity_poly.type
_entity_poly.pdbx_seq_one_letter_code
_entity_poly.pdbx_strand_id
1 'polypeptide(L)'
;MELGDLIVDDVKKLSKEILSLPREVSIVTHRNADVDAVSSSIGLKRLLSRIGIESNIVVPDTISKSARAISQEEEIQFSQDEVREFSIVLDTSSTEHVSPIQLPKRGIVIDHHSSQGDLSRKYKTFLFDRDSLSMVILDLWKEFGMKPDRETVLILLSGILS
;
A
#
# COMPACT_ATOMS: atom_id res chain seq x y z
N MET A 1 27.49 -5.79 5.09
CA MET A 1 26.16 -5.19 5.23
C MET A 1 25.22 -6.36 5.31
N GLU A 2 24.64 -6.62 6.48
CA GLU A 2 23.75 -7.76 6.65
C GLU A 2 22.42 -7.47 5.93
N LEU A 3 21.69 -8.52 5.52
CA LEU A 3 20.40 -8.38 4.83
C LEU A 3 19.44 -7.47 5.63
N GLY A 4 19.49 -7.54 6.97
CA GLY A 4 18.71 -6.68 7.87
C GLY A 4 18.99 -5.18 7.75
N ASP A 5 20.21 -4.78 7.43
CA ASP A 5 20.58 -3.36 7.27
C ASP A 5 19.97 -2.75 6.00
N LEU A 6 19.90 -3.54 4.91
CA LEU A 6 19.39 -3.08 3.61
C LEU A 6 17.90 -2.72 3.70
N ILE A 7 17.09 -3.55 4.37
CA ILE A 7 15.64 -3.30 4.46
C ILE A 7 15.33 -2.10 5.35
N VAL A 8 16.08 -1.89 6.44
CA VAL A 8 15.90 -0.71 7.30
C VAL A 8 16.16 0.57 6.51
N ASP A 9 17.15 0.58 5.62
CA ASP A 9 17.45 1.75 4.78
C ASP A 9 16.35 2.02 3.73
N ASP A 10 15.74 1.00 3.16
CA ASP A 10 14.67 1.19 2.17
C ASP A 10 13.35 1.65 2.80
N VAL A 11 13.01 1.17 4.01
CA VAL A 11 11.87 1.69 4.77
C VAL A 11 12.08 3.16 5.14
N LYS A 12 13.30 3.56 5.51
CA LYS A 12 13.65 4.98 5.76
C LYS A 12 13.55 5.86 4.52
N LYS A 13 13.90 5.34 3.34
CA LYS A 13 13.72 6.08 2.08
C LYS A 13 12.24 6.26 1.78
N LEU A 14 11.43 5.22 2.01
CA LEU A 14 9.98 5.27 1.84
C LEU A 14 9.34 6.26 2.82
N SER A 15 9.71 6.26 4.10
CA SER A 15 9.15 7.19 5.09
C SER A 15 9.40 8.66 4.71
N LYS A 16 10.61 8.98 4.22
CA LYS A 16 10.93 10.31 3.68
C LYS A 16 10.10 10.67 2.45
N GLU A 17 9.86 9.72 1.55
CA GLU A 17 8.99 9.93 0.40
C GLU A 17 7.55 10.22 0.85
N ILE A 18 7.04 9.45 1.82
CA ILE A 18 5.69 9.62 2.37
C ILE A 18 5.50 11.02 2.98
N LEU A 19 6.51 11.55 3.68
CA LEU A 19 6.48 12.91 4.22
C LEU A 19 6.44 14.01 3.14
N SER A 20 6.77 13.69 1.88
CA SER A 20 6.73 14.62 0.75
C SER A 20 5.48 14.52 -0.11
N LEU A 21 4.58 13.58 0.21
CA LEU A 21 3.33 13.38 -0.51
C LEU A 21 2.40 14.59 -0.40
N PRO A 22 1.48 14.79 -1.37
CA PRO A 22 0.41 15.75 -1.21
C PRO A 22 -0.54 15.33 -0.08
N ARG A 23 -1.36 16.28 0.39
CA ARG A 23 -2.31 16.05 1.50
C ARG A 23 -3.42 15.06 1.17
N GLU A 24 -3.68 14.81 -0.11
CA GLU A 24 -4.73 13.89 -0.56
C GLU A 24 -4.14 12.93 -1.59
N VAL A 25 -4.24 11.63 -1.32
CA VAL A 25 -3.73 10.56 -2.19
C VAL A 25 -4.75 9.44 -2.34
N SER A 26 -4.65 8.65 -3.41
CA SER A 26 -5.37 7.37 -3.52
C SER A 26 -4.40 6.20 -3.36
N ILE A 27 -4.76 5.24 -2.53
CA ILE A 27 -4.07 3.95 -2.44
C ILE A 27 -4.76 3.03 -3.44
N VAL A 28 -4.04 2.64 -4.50
CA VAL A 28 -4.57 1.79 -5.57
C VAL A 28 -3.89 0.44 -5.51
N THR A 29 -4.65 -0.64 -5.36
CA THR A 29 -4.09 -2.00 -5.36
C THR A 29 -4.55 -2.82 -6.57
N HIS A 30 -4.18 -4.08 -6.64
CA HIS A 30 -4.47 -4.95 -7.78
C HIS A 30 -5.94 -5.41 -7.81
N ARG A 31 -6.40 -5.80 -9.00
CA ARG A 31 -7.69 -6.46 -9.23
C ARG A 31 -7.77 -7.76 -8.43
N ASN A 32 -8.96 -8.10 -7.93
CA ASN A 32 -9.17 -9.22 -7.02
C ASN A 32 -8.21 -9.15 -5.81
N ALA A 33 -8.16 -7.98 -5.17
CA ALA A 33 -7.25 -7.70 -4.05
C ALA A 33 -7.38 -8.78 -2.97
N ASP A 34 -6.25 -9.37 -2.59
CA ASP A 34 -6.23 -10.43 -1.59
C ASP A 34 -6.17 -9.85 -0.15
N VAL A 35 -5.94 -10.72 0.82
CA VAL A 35 -5.92 -10.31 2.23
C VAL A 35 -4.72 -9.40 2.51
N ASP A 36 -3.57 -9.61 1.88
CA ASP A 36 -2.38 -8.78 2.11
C ASP A 36 -2.54 -7.40 1.45
N ALA A 37 -3.00 -7.35 0.20
CA ALA A 37 -3.33 -6.12 -0.50
C ALA A 37 -4.33 -5.23 0.27
N VAL A 38 -5.41 -5.83 0.79
CA VAL A 38 -6.42 -5.10 1.56
C VAL A 38 -5.88 -4.69 2.93
N SER A 39 -5.20 -5.59 3.64
CA SER A 39 -4.69 -5.30 4.99
C SER A 39 -3.61 -4.22 4.98
N SER A 40 -2.68 -4.29 4.03
CA SER A 40 -1.63 -3.29 3.85
C SER A 40 -2.21 -1.94 3.43
N SER A 41 -3.22 -1.92 2.56
CA SER A 41 -3.93 -0.69 2.17
C SER A 41 -4.59 0.01 3.36
N ILE A 42 -5.29 -0.75 4.21
CA ILE A 42 -5.93 -0.21 5.42
C ILE A 42 -4.88 0.28 6.41
N GLY A 43 -3.84 -0.53 6.66
CA GLY A 43 -2.76 -0.17 7.57
C GLY A 43 -2.02 1.09 7.12
N LEU A 44 -1.80 1.27 5.83
CA LEU A 44 -1.21 2.47 5.26
C LEU A 44 -2.15 3.67 5.36
N LYS A 45 -3.42 3.52 4.97
CA LYS A 45 -4.44 4.59 5.11
C LYS A 45 -4.50 5.14 6.54
N ARG A 46 -4.52 4.25 7.53
CA ARG A 46 -4.54 4.63 8.95
C ARG A 46 -3.26 5.35 9.36
N LEU A 47 -2.08 4.91 8.88
CA LEU A 47 -0.82 5.62 9.13
C LEU A 47 -0.82 7.02 8.51
N LEU A 48 -1.22 7.14 7.25
CA LEU A 48 -1.29 8.41 6.52
C LEU A 48 -2.20 9.41 7.24
N SER A 49 -3.34 8.94 7.74
CA SER A 49 -4.24 9.76 8.55
C SER A 49 -3.56 10.31 9.82
N ARG A 50 -2.74 9.51 10.52
CA ARG A 50 -1.99 9.97 11.71
C ARG A 50 -0.99 11.08 11.42
N ILE A 51 -0.51 11.19 10.18
CA ILE A 51 0.41 12.24 9.74
C ILE A 51 -0.27 13.35 8.92
N GLY A 52 -1.62 13.36 8.87
CA GLY A 52 -2.40 14.43 8.24
C GLY A 52 -2.50 14.32 6.72
N ILE A 53 -2.33 13.12 6.16
CA ILE A 53 -2.57 12.82 4.74
C ILE A 53 -3.90 12.05 4.65
N GLU A 54 -4.85 12.65 3.97
CA GLU A 54 -6.12 12.02 3.64
C GLU A 54 -5.93 11.00 2.51
N SER A 55 -6.53 9.83 2.65
CA SER A 55 -6.44 8.79 1.61
C SER A 55 -7.70 7.95 1.47
N ASN A 56 -8.05 7.62 0.22
CA ASN A 56 -9.04 6.58 -0.09
C ASN A 56 -8.35 5.33 -0.65
N ILE A 57 -9.01 4.18 -0.52
CA ILE A 57 -8.55 2.91 -1.10
C ILE A 57 -9.38 2.63 -2.34
N VAL A 58 -8.71 2.36 -3.45
CA VAL A 58 -9.34 2.08 -4.74
C VAL A 58 -8.87 0.71 -5.26
N VAL A 59 -9.83 -0.14 -5.61
CA VAL A 59 -9.60 -1.48 -6.16
C VAL A 59 -10.25 -1.54 -7.55
N PRO A 60 -9.55 -2.06 -8.59
CA PRO A 60 -10.07 -1.99 -9.96
C PRO A 60 -11.35 -2.78 -10.26
N ASP A 61 -11.65 -3.81 -9.47
CA ASP A 61 -12.74 -4.74 -9.75
C ASP A 61 -13.38 -5.27 -8.46
N THR A 62 -12.74 -6.22 -7.80
CA THR A 62 -13.25 -6.89 -6.62
C THR A 62 -12.16 -7.11 -5.59
N ILE A 63 -12.56 -7.38 -4.35
CA ILE A 63 -11.70 -7.98 -3.34
C ILE A 63 -12.03 -9.47 -3.19
N SER A 64 -11.02 -10.27 -2.85
CA SER A 64 -11.15 -11.71 -2.64
C SER A 64 -12.16 -12.03 -1.54
N LYS A 65 -12.73 -13.25 -1.58
CA LYS A 65 -13.70 -13.69 -0.56
C LYS A 65 -13.14 -13.61 0.86
N SER A 66 -11.86 -13.97 1.03
CA SER A 66 -11.17 -13.92 2.33
C SER A 66 -10.96 -12.47 2.80
N ALA A 67 -10.61 -11.56 1.88
CA ALA A 67 -10.38 -10.16 2.21
C ALA A 67 -11.66 -9.39 2.60
N ARG A 68 -12.84 -9.83 2.16
CA ARG A 68 -14.14 -9.22 2.55
C ARG A 68 -14.40 -9.21 4.05
N ALA A 69 -13.84 -10.17 4.79
CA ALA A 69 -13.96 -10.19 6.25
C ALA A 69 -13.10 -9.10 6.90
N ILE A 70 -11.99 -8.71 6.27
CA ILE A 70 -11.06 -7.69 6.76
C ILE A 70 -11.57 -6.28 6.43
N SER A 71 -12.22 -6.10 5.27
CA SER A 71 -12.67 -4.79 4.80
C SER A 71 -13.93 -4.26 5.48
N GLN A 72 -14.52 -4.95 6.46
CA GLN A 72 -15.89 -4.65 6.93
C GLN A 72 -16.07 -3.24 7.53
N GLU A 73 -15.01 -2.66 8.09
CA GLU A 73 -15.05 -1.33 8.71
C GLU A 73 -14.44 -0.24 7.83
N GLU A 74 -13.91 -0.58 6.65
CA GLU A 74 -13.20 0.35 5.78
C GLU A 74 -13.88 0.44 4.42
N GLU A 75 -14.18 1.69 4.01
CA GLU A 75 -14.74 1.94 2.70
C GLU A 75 -13.68 1.72 1.61
N ILE A 76 -13.97 0.77 0.72
CA ILE A 76 -13.16 0.45 -0.46
C ILE A 76 -13.94 0.88 -1.70
N GLN A 77 -13.32 1.73 -2.51
CA GLN A 77 -13.87 2.20 -3.77
C GLN A 77 -13.56 1.24 -4.90
N PHE A 78 -14.54 1.00 -5.76
CA PHE A 78 -14.40 0.11 -6.92
C PHE A 78 -14.49 0.86 -8.27
N SER A 79 -14.41 2.20 -8.24
CA SER A 79 -14.56 3.07 -9.41
C SER A 79 -13.26 3.78 -9.76
N GLN A 80 -13.02 3.99 -11.06
CA GLN A 80 -11.90 4.80 -11.54
C GLN A 80 -12.06 6.28 -11.20
N ASP A 81 -13.29 6.76 -11.06
CA ASP A 81 -13.60 8.17 -10.81
C ASP A 81 -13.16 8.63 -9.41
N GLU A 82 -12.86 7.67 -8.53
CA GLU A 82 -12.42 7.90 -7.15
C GLU A 82 -10.89 8.10 -7.04
N VAL A 83 -10.15 7.97 -8.15
CA VAL A 83 -8.70 8.09 -8.14
C VAL A 83 -8.28 9.56 -8.17
N ARG A 84 -7.56 9.98 -7.12
CA ARG A 84 -7.06 11.34 -6.94
C ARG A 84 -5.83 11.63 -7.83
N GLU A 85 -5.38 12.88 -7.83
CA GLU A 85 -4.26 13.34 -8.67
C GLU A 85 -2.89 12.69 -8.35
N PHE A 86 -2.77 12.06 -7.18
CA PHE A 86 -1.59 11.31 -6.76
C PHE A 86 -1.99 9.92 -6.26
N SER A 87 -1.36 8.88 -6.81
CA SER A 87 -1.60 7.50 -6.39
C SER A 87 -0.38 6.85 -5.75
N ILE A 88 -0.63 6.14 -4.66
CA ILE A 88 0.27 5.12 -4.13
C ILE A 88 -0.23 3.79 -4.69
N VAL A 89 0.49 3.22 -5.66
CA VAL A 89 0.18 1.89 -6.15
C VAL A 89 0.77 0.87 -5.20
N LEU A 90 -0.06 -0.02 -4.69
CA LEU A 90 0.25 -0.89 -3.56
C LEU A 90 0.07 -2.35 -3.95
N ASP A 91 1.07 -3.17 -3.64
CA ASP A 91 1.06 -4.63 -3.84
C ASP A 91 1.06 -5.10 -5.29
N THR A 92 1.51 -4.21 -6.18
CA THR A 92 1.76 -4.54 -7.57
C THR A 92 2.59 -3.45 -8.21
N SER A 93 3.43 -3.83 -9.15
CA SER A 93 4.18 -2.93 -10.04
C SER A 93 3.74 -3.06 -11.51
N SER A 94 2.63 -3.75 -11.78
CA SER A 94 2.10 -3.99 -13.13
C SER A 94 0.84 -3.16 -13.43
N THR A 95 0.83 -2.47 -14.57
CA THR A 95 -0.35 -1.75 -15.09
C THR A 95 -1.50 -2.69 -15.37
N GLU A 96 -1.23 -3.94 -15.77
CA GLU A 96 -2.27 -4.93 -16.05
C GLU A 96 -3.09 -5.26 -14.80
N HIS A 97 -2.42 -5.33 -13.65
CA HIS A 97 -3.04 -5.69 -12.39
C HIS A 97 -3.94 -4.58 -11.84
N VAL A 98 -3.69 -3.32 -12.19
CA VAL A 98 -4.53 -2.18 -11.80
C VAL A 98 -5.59 -1.83 -12.83
N SER A 99 -5.60 -2.49 -14.00
CA SER A 99 -6.62 -2.26 -15.03
C SER A 99 -8.02 -2.60 -14.50
N PRO A 100 -9.06 -1.79 -14.78
CA PRO A 100 -9.07 -0.70 -15.76
C PRO A 100 -8.73 0.69 -15.20
N ILE A 101 -8.28 0.81 -13.94
CA ILE A 101 -7.96 2.10 -13.32
C ILE A 101 -6.91 2.86 -14.14
N GLN A 102 -7.26 4.09 -14.52
CA GLN A 102 -6.33 5.02 -15.14
C GLN A 102 -5.52 5.74 -14.07
N LEU A 103 -4.29 5.27 -13.84
CA LEU A 103 -3.40 5.89 -12.87
C LEU A 103 -2.99 7.32 -13.30
N PRO A 104 -2.99 8.29 -12.36
CA PRO A 104 -2.66 9.69 -12.62
C PRO A 104 -1.18 9.85 -13.01
N LYS A 105 -0.76 11.03 -13.44
CA LYS A 105 0.64 11.27 -13.83
C LYS A 105 1.63 11.18 -12.65
N ARG A 106 1.17 11.44 -11.42
CA ARG A 106 2.00 11.49 -10.22
C ARG A 106 1.68 10.30 -9.33
N GLY A 107 2.71 9.65 -8.81
CA GLY A 107 2.53 8.52 -7.94
C GLY A 107 3.82 7.85 -7.55
N ILE A 108 3.71 6.89 -6.65
CA ILE A 108 4.77 5.95 -6.26
C ILE A 108 4.22 4.54 -6.31
N VAL A 109 5.12 3.57 -6.40
CA VAL A 109 4.81 2.14 -6.28
C VAL A 109 5.48 1.61 -5.02
N ILE A 110 4.76 0.83 -4.22
CA ILE A 110 5.29 0.08 -3.08
C ILE A 110 4.84 -1.37 -3.26
N ASP A 111 5.81 -2.26 -3.42
CA ASP A 111 5.55 -3.64 -3.81
C ASP A 111 6.60 -4.55 -3.14
N HIS A 112 6.26 -5.82 -2.92
CA HIS A 112 7.17 -6.82 -2.36
C HIS A 112 7.48 -7.98 -3.31
N HIS A 113 6.87 -7.97 -4.51
CA HIS A 113 7.18 -8.94 -5.55
C HIS A 113 8.60 -8.73 -6.12
N SER A 114 9.29 -9.83 -6.42
CA SER A 114 10.72 -9.83 -6.77
C SER A 114 11.03 -9.18 -8.13
N SER A 115 10.04 -9.05 -9.02
CA SER A 115 10.20 -8.52 -10.37
C SER A 115 9.61 -7.12 -10.51
N GLN A 116 10.40 -6.17 -11.02
CA GLN A 116 9.89 -4.85 -11.41
C GLN A 116 8.91 -4.98 -12.58
N GLY A 117 7.65 -4.61 -12.36
CA GLY A 117 6.66 -4.44 -13.42
C GLY A 117 6.85 -3.14 -14.21
N ASP A 118 5.98 -2.91 -15.20
CA ASP A 118 6.07 -1.79 -16.14
C ASP A 118 5.83 -0.41 -15.50
N LEU A 119 5.17 -0.35 -14.34
CA LEU A 119 4.96 0.89 -13.59
C LEU A 119 6.27 1.51 -13.07
N SER A 120 7.32 0.70 -12.92
CA SER A 120 8.66 1.18 -12.53
C SER A 120 9.27 2.19 -13.50
N ARG A 121 8.82 2.20 -14.75
CA ARG A 121 9.25 3.16 -15.78
C ARG A 121 8.54 4.51 -15.65
N LYS A 122 7.40 4.56 -14.94
CA LYS A 122 6.54 5.74 -14.80
C LYS A 122 6.64 6.37 -13.42
N TYR A 123 6.83 5.56 -12.38
CA TYR A 123 6.81 6.01 -10.99
C TYR A 123 8.05 5.59 -10.24
N LYS A 124 8.41 6.40 -9.24
CA LYS A 124 9.38 5.98 -8.22
C LYS A 124 8.86 4.74 -7.52
N THR A 125 9.66 3.69 -7.50
CA THR A 125 9.25 2.36 -7.03
C THR A 125 10.11 1.93 -5.85
N PHE A 126 9.46 1.45 -4.80
CA PHE A 126 10.07 0.86 -3.62
C PHE A 126 9.73 -0.63 -3.61
N LEU A 127 10.73 -1.46 -3.88
CA LEU A 127 10.59 -2.91 -3.82
C LEU A 127 11.21 -3.44 -2.53
N PHE A 128 10.47 -4.30 -1.84
CA PHE A 128 10.90 -4.88 -0.57
C PHE A 128 11.04 -6.39 -0.69
N ASP A 129 12.17 -6.92 -0.26
CA ASP A 129 12.36 -8.36 -0.07
C ASP A 129 11.74 -8.77 1.28
N ARG A 130 10.43 -8.98 1.26
CA ARG A 130 9.58 -9.30 2.42
C ARG A 130 8.50 -10.31 2.02
N ASP A 131 8.13 -11.16 2.97
CA ASP A 131 7.11 -12.20 2.77
C ASP A 131 5.71 -11.61 2.50
N SER A 132 5.44 -10.40 3.00
CA SER A 132 4.19 -9.70 2.75
C SER A 132 4.38 -8.18 2.78
N LEU A 133 3.50 -7.48 2.07
CA LEU A 133 3.46 -6.03 2.09
C LEU A 133 2.93 -5.49 3.43
N SER A 134 2.02 -6.21 4.09
CA SER A 134 1.58 -5.85 5.46
C SER A 134 2.76 -5.80 6.45
N MET A 135 3.80 -6.61 6.26
CA MET A 135 5.02 -6.52 7.07
C MET A 135 5.79 -5.23 6.79
N VAL A 136 5.90 -4.82 5.53
CA VAL A 136 6.52 -3.53 5.14
C VAL A 136 5.75 -2.37 5.78
N ILE A 137 4.42 -2.41 5.75
CA ILE A 137 3.59 -1.37 6.38
C ILE A 137 3.81 -1.35 7.89
N LEU A 138 3.88 -2.50 8.56
CA LEU A 138 4.20 -2.56 9.99
C LEU A 138 5.58 -1.98 10.31
N ASP A 139 6.59 -2.25 9.49
CA ASP A 139 7.92 -1.66 9.63
C ASP A 139 7.89 -0.14 9.41
N LEU A 140 7.06 0.34 8.50
CA LEU A 140 6.83 1.77 8.28
C LEU A 140 6.19 2.45 9.50
N TRP A 141 5.19 1.83 10.14
CA TRP A 141 4.63 2.34 11.41
C TRP A 141 5.72 2.53 12.48
N LYS A 142 6.64 1.56 12.61
CA LYS A 142 7.77 1.63 13.54
C LYS A 142 8.73 2.76 13.17
N GLU A 143 9.04 2.94 11.89
CA GLU A 143 9.90 4.03 11.40
C GLU A 143 9.33 5.42 11.71
N PHE A 144 8.01 5.58 11.65
CA PHE A 144 7.33 6.80 12.11
C PHE A 144 7.28 6.95 13.65
N GLY A 145 7.81 5.99 14.41
CA GLY A 145 7.75 5.97 15.87
C GLY A 145 6.34 5.77 16.42
N MET A 146 5.42 5.25 15.61
CA MET A 146 4.00 5.10 15.97
C MET A 146 3.66 3.64 16.24
N LYS A 147 2.67 3.42 17.10
CA LYS A 147 2.09 2.10 17.34
C LYS A 147 0.69 2.05 16.73
N PRO A 148 0.38 1.08 15.86
CA PRO A 148 -0.99 0.88 15.43
C PRO A 148 -1.87 0.49 16.63
N ASP A 149 -3.15 0.83 16.58
CA ASP A 149 -4.12 0.33 17.55
C ASP A 149 -4.36 -1.17 17.36
N ARG A 150 -5.07 -1.79 18.32
CA ARG A 150 -5.32 -3.24 18.33
C ARG A 150 -5.95 -3.72 17.04
N GLU A 151 -6.91 -2.98 16.51
CA GLU A 151 -7.63 -3.34 15.30
C GLU A 151 -6.71 -3.30 14.08
N THR A 152 -5.95 -2.22 13.91
CA THR A 152 -4.96 -2.08 12.83
C THR A 152 -3.89 -3.18 12.90
N VAL A 153 -3.46 -3.56 14.12
CA VAL A 153 -2.53 -4.69 14.31
C VAL A 153 -3.16 -6.01 13.83
N LEU A 154 -4.42 -6.28 14.17
CA LEU A 154 -5.09 -7.51 13.75
C LEU A 154 -5.28 -7.55 12.22
N ILE A 155 -5.60 -6.41 11.61
CA ILE A 155 -5.70 -6.26 10.16
C ILE A 155 -4.34 -6.56 9.51
N LEU A 156 -3.26 -5.87 9.90
CA LEU A 156 -1.92 -6.13 9.36
C LEU A 156 -1.45 -7.56 9.60
N LEU A 157 -1.74 -8.14 10.77
CA LEU A 157 -1.42 -9.53 11.07
C LEU A 157 -2.17 -10.50 10.14
N SER A 158 -3.40 -10.18 9.74
CA SER A 158 -4.16 -11.00 8.79
C SER A 158 -3.47 -11.07 7.43
N GLY A 159 -2.94 -9.94 6.93
CA GLY A 159 -2.15 -9.91 5.70
C GLY A 159 -0.78 -10.59 5.81
N ILE A 160 -0.15 -10.54 6.99
CA ILE A 160 1.12 -11.28 7.23
C ILE A 160 0.91 -12.81 7.23
N LEU A 161 -0.27 -13.29 7.64
CA LEU A 161 -0.56 -14.72 7.78
C LEU A 161 -1.34 -15.34 6.62
N SER A 162 -1.71 -14.55 5.61
CA SER A 162 -2.60 -14.98 4.52
C SER A 162 -1.94 -15.81 3.44
#